data_AF-V6RYN1-F1
#
_entry.id   AF-V6RYN1-F1
#
_cell.length_a   1.000
_cell.length_b   1.000
_cell.length_c   1.000
_cell.angle_alpha   90.00
_cell.angle_beta   90.00
_cell.angle_gamma   90.00
#
_symmetry.space_group_name_H-M   'P 1'
#
loop_
_entity.id
_entity.type
_entity.pdbx_description
1 polymer ?
#
loop_
_entity_poly.entity_id
_entity_poly.type
_entity_poly.pdbx_seq_one_letter_code
_entity_poly.pdbx_strand_id
1 'polypeptide(L)' 'MSVIYLLISISIVVAAVFLYIFIRAVKSGQFDDDYTPSVRILFDDELKKNSNKSEQIRTQIEKQN' A
#
# COMPACT_ATOMS: atom_id res chain seq x y z
N MET A 1 40.40 16.82 26.88
CA MET A 1 40.27 15.47 26.27
C MET A 1 39.05 14.68 26.75
N SER A 2 38.14 15.22 27.58
CA SER A 2 36.91 14.53 27.99
C SER A 2 35.72 14.78 27.05
N VAL A 3 35.67 15.97 26.44
CA VAL A 3 34.57 16.42 25.57
C VAL A 3 34.36 15.50 24.37
N ILE A 4 35.43 14.87 23.87
CA ILE A 4 35.35 13.91 22.76
C ILE A 4 34.47 12.71 23.10
N TYR A 5 34.52 12.20 24.33
CA TYR A 5 33.69 11.08 24.74
C TYR A 5 32.21 11.48 24.82
N LEU A 6 31.91 12.69 25.30
CA LEU A 6 30.55 13.24 25.32
C LEU A 6 29.98 13.39 23.91
N LEU A 7 30.78 13.92 22.97
CA LEU A 7 30.37 14.09 21.57
C LEU A 7 30.11 12.74 20.87
N ILE A 8 30.96 11.74 21.12
CA ILE A 8 30.78 10.39 20.59
C ILE A 8 29.46 9.79 21.11
N SER A 9 29.19 9.90 22.41
CA SER A 9 27.95 9.38 22.99
C SER A 9 26.71 10.05 22.39
N ILE A 10 26.72 11.37 22.26
CA ILE A 10 25.60 12.12 21.65
C ILE A 10 25.39 11.70 20.19
N SER A 11 26.48 11.57 19.42
CA SER A 11 26.41 11.14 18.01
C SER A 11 25.77 9.76 17.85
N ILE A 12 26.18 8.79 18.67
CA ILE A 12 25.64 7.43 18.64
C ILE A 12 24.15 7.43 19.01
N VAL A 13 23.75 8.20 20.02
CA VAL A 13 22.34 8.31 20.43
C VAL A 13 21.49 8.89 19.29
N VAL A 14 21.94 9.97 18.66
CA VAL A 14 21.23 10.59 17.53
C VAL A 14 21.13 9.61 16.36
N ALA A 15 22.21 8.91 16.02
CA ALA A 15 22.21 7.91 14.96
C ALA A 15 21.23 6.75 15.23
N ALA A 16 21.19 6.26 16.48
CA ALA A 16 20.28 5.19 16.88
C ALA A 16 18.81 5.62 16.82
N VAL A 17 18.49 6.84 17.28
CA VAL A 17 17.13 7.40 17.21
C VAL A 17 16.71 7.57 15.76
N PHE A 18 17.58 8.15 14.91
CA PHE A 18 17.30 8.31 13.49
C PHE A 18 17.04 6.97 12.81
N LEU A 19 17.89 5.97 13.05
CA LEU A 19 17.75 4.62 12.48
C LEU A 19 16.46 3.94 12.96
N TYR A 20 16.10 4.08 14.23
CA TYR A 20 14.86 3.53 14.78
C TYR A 20 13.62 4.13 14.10
N ILE A 21 13.57 5.45 13.97
CA ILE A 21 12.47 6.15 13.29
C ILE A 21 12.42 5.74 11.81
N PHE A 22 13.57 5.67 11.13
CA PHE A 22 13.69 5.25 9.74
C PHE A 22 13.11 3.85 9.52
N ILE A 23 13.52 2.86 10.32
CA ILE A 23 13.01 1.49 10.21
C ILE A 23 11.50 1.45 10.48
N ARG A 24 11.02 2.20 11.48
CA ARG A 24 9.59 2.27 11.78
C ARG A 24 8.80 2.87 10.61
N ALA A 25 9.31 3.92 9.98
CA ALA A 25 8.67 4.56 8.83
C ALA A 25 8.60 3.61 7.62
N VAL A 26 9.69 2.92 7.30
CA VAL A 26 9.73 1.93 6.22
C VAL A 26 8.77 0.76 6.48
N LYS A 27 8.68 0.28 7.73
CA LYS A 27 7.73 -0.77 8.11
C LYS A 27 6.27 -0.31 8.21
N SER A 28 5.99 1.00 8.16
CA SER A 28 4.63 1.55 8.31
C SER A 28 3.72 1.30 7.11
N GLY A 29 4.06 0.36 6.21
CA GLY A 29 3.17 -0.09 5.14
C GLY A 29 2.92 0.95 4.06
N GLN A 30 3.78 1.96 3.91
CA GLN A 30 3.63 2.96 2.84
C GLN A 30 3.82 2.36 1.42
N PHE A 31 4.17 1.08 1.34
CA PHE A 31 4.27 0.27 0.11
C PHE A 31 3.05 -0.65 -0.11
N ASP A 32 2.00 -0.59 0.73
CA ASP A 32 0.80 -1.40 0.51
C ASP A 32 -0.02 -0.97 -0.72
N ASP A 33 0.36 0.13 -1.38
CA ASP A 33 -0.19 0.60 -2.66
C ASP A 33 0.67 0.15 -3.86
N ASP A 34 1.21 -1.06 -3.80
CA ASP A 34 1.97 -1.70 -4.90
C ASP A 34 1.11 -1.97 -6.16
N TYR A 35 -0.21 -1.79 -6.08
CA TYR A 35 -1.11 -1.86 -7.23
C TYR A 35 -1.36 -0.47 -7.81
N THR A 36 -0.56 -0.14 -8.81
CA THR A 36 -0.66 1.11 -9.57
C THR A 36 -2.11 1.32 -10.08
N PRO A 37 -2.70 2.50 -9.93
CA PRO A 37 -4.09 2.80 -10.34
C PRO A 37 -4.36 2.48 -11.82
N SER A 38 -3.34 2.57 -12.67
CA SER A 38 -3.39 2.21 -14.09
C SER A 38 -3.75 0.74 -14.34
N VAL A 39 -3.31 -0.18 -13.47
CA VAL A 39 -3.58 -1.62 -13.59
C VAL A 39 -5.01 -1.93 -13.16
N ARG A 40 -5.47 -1.30 -12.08
CA ARG A 40 -6.85 -1.44 -11.59
C ARG A 40 -7.87 -0.98 -12.64
N ILE A 41 -7.64 0.19 -13.23
CA ILE A 41 -8.53 0.76 -14.26
C ILE A 41 -8.60 -0.14 -15.50
N LEU A 42 -7.49 -0.75 -15.91
CA LEU A 42 -7.46 -1.62 -17.10
C LEU A 42 -8.26 -2.92 -16.93
N PHE A 43 -8.34 -3.46 -15.71
CA PHE A 43 -9.03 -4.70 -15.41
C PHE A 43 -10.45 -4.51 -14.83
N ASP A 44 -10.73 -3.35 -14.23
CA ASP A 44 -12.07 -2.99 -13.72
C ASP A 44 -13.12 -2.91 -14.86
N ASP A 45 -12.71 -2.49 -16.06
CA ASP A 45 -13.58 -2.40 -17.24
C ASP A 45 -14.04 -3.80 -17.73
N GLU A 46 -13.17 -4.81 -17.64
CA GLU A 46 -13.52 -6.19 -18.02
C GLU A 46 -14.44 -6.86 -16.99
N LEU A 47 -14.23 -6.60 -15.70
CA LEU A 47 -15.06 -7.14 -14.62
C LEU A 47 -16.48 -6.56 -14.65
N LYS A 48 -16.63 -5.24 -14.89
CA LYS A 48 -17.95 -4.61 -15.06
C LYS A 48 -18.71 -5.19 -16.25
N LYS A 49 -18.04 -5.41 -17.39
CA LYS A 49 -18.66 -5.99 -18.59
C LYS A 49 -19.22 -7.40 -18.34
N ASN A 50 -18.54 -8.21 -17.56
CA ASN A 50 -19.00 -9.57 -17.22
C ASN A 50 -20.19 -9.56 -16.24
N SER A 51 -20.20 -8.66 -15.25
CA SER A 51 -21.33 -8.55 -14.29
C SER A 51 -22.64 -8.09 -14.94
N ASN A 52 -22.57 -7.13 -15.87
CA ASN A 52 -23.74 -6.64 -16.59
C ASN A 52 -24.34 -7.72 -17.51
N LYS A 53 -23.50 -8.59 -18.07
CA LYS A 53 -23.95 -9.69 -18.93
C LYS A 53 -24.65 -10.79 -18.14
N SER A 54 -24.16 -11.13 -16.94
CA SER A 54 -24.78 -12.15 -16.08
C SER A 54 -26.10 -11.68 -15.45
N GLU A 55 -26.19 -10.39 -15.09
CA GLU A 55 -27.43 -9.74 -14.66
C GLU A 55 -28.49 -9.77 -15.77
N GLN A 56 -28.14 -9.34 -16.99
CA GLN A 56 -29.07 -9.32 -18.12
C GLN A 56 -29.60 -10.71 -18.50
N ILE A 57 -28.76 -11.75 -18.43
CA ILE A 57 -29.18 -13.14 -18.69
C ILE A 57 -30.16 -13.62 -17.61
N ARG A 58 -29.91 -13.29 -16.33
CA ARG A 58 -30.83 -13.65 -15.23
C ARG A 58 -32.18 -12.97 -15.37
N THR A 59 -32.21 -11.66 -15.69
CA THR A 59 -33.47 -10.91 -15.84
C THR A 59 -34.29 -11.38 -17.05
N GLN A 60 -33.65 -11.96 -18.07
CA GLN A 60 -34.36 -12.54 -19.22
C GLN A 60 -34.95 -13.92 -18.90
N ILE A 61 -34.21 -14.78 -18.18
CA ILE A 61 -34.69 -16.10 -17.77
C ILE A 61 -35.87 -15.98 -16.80
N GLU A 62 -35.84 -15.00 -15.89
CA GLU A 62 -36.90 -14.78 -14.89
C GLU A 62 -38.19 -14.20 -15.49
N LYS A 63 -38.11 -13.52 -16.64
CA LYS A 63 -39.30 -13.03 -17.38
C LYS A 63 -39.92 -14.07 -18.32
N GLN A 64 -39.25 -15.21 -18.53
CA GLN A 64 -39.68 -16.26 -19.45
C GLN A 64 -40.36 -17.45 -18.73
N ASN A 65 -40.33 -17.48 -17.40
CA ASN A 65 -41.11 -18.37 -16.54
C ASN A 65 -42.33 -17.63 -15.96
#